data_AF-A0A3B8K0A5-F1
#
_entry.id   AF-A0A3B8K0A5-F1
#
_cell.length_a   1.000
_cell.length_b   1.000
_cell.length_c   1.000
_cell.angle_alpha   90.00
_cell.angle_beta   90.00
_cell.angle_gamma   90.00
#
_symmetry.space_group_name_H-M   'P 1'
#
loop_
_entity.id
_entity.type
_entity.pdbx_description
1 polymer ?
#
loop_
_entity_poly.entity_id
_entity_poly.type
_entity_poly.pdbx_seq_one_letter_code
_entity_poly.pdbx_strand_id
1 'polypeptide(L)' 'MTDAMTADKQTAFVGVRGTIRCHEPMANHTSWKVGGPARYFFEPCDRQDLSTFLKGLDPTVPVLWLGLGSNLLV' A
#
# COMPACT_ATOMS: atom_id res chain seq x y z
N MET A 1 -6.49 -17.75 -20.11
CA MET A 1 -5.88 -19.10 -20.10
C MET A 1 -4.39 -18.89 -19.93
N THR A 2 -3.85 -18.75 -18.73
CA THR A 2 -4.08 -19.53 -17.49
C THR A 2 -4.36 -18.65 -16.27
N ASP A 3 -5.19 -19.21 -15.39
CA ASP A 3 -5.52 -18.77 -14.05
C ASP A 3 -4.31 -18.39 -13.20
N ALA A 4 -4.47 -17.31 -12.44
CA ALA A 4 -4.37 -17.31 -10.98
C ALA A 4 -4.79 -15.90 -10.53
N MET A 5 -5.96 -15.61 -9.95
CA MET A 5 -6.53 -16.24 -8.74
C MET A 5 -5.49 -16.97 -7.89
N THR A 6 -4.27 -16.42 -7.78
CA THR A 6 -3.41 -16.67 -6.64
C THR A 6 -4.16 -15.98 -5.53
N ALA A 7 -4.96 -16.76 -4.80
CA ALA A 7 -5.73 -16.34 -3.65
C ALA A 7 -4.93 -15.26 -2.93
N ASP A 8 -5.54 -14.08 -2.76
CA ASP A 8 -5.08 -13.09 -1.81
C ASP A 8 -4.90 -13.85 -0.50
N LYS A 9 -3.69 -14.33 -0.24
CA LYS A 9 -3.24 -14.62 1.11
C LYS A 9 -3.12 -13.24 1.70
N GLN A 10 -4.28 -12.71 2.06
CA GLN A 10 -4.41 -11.53 2.85
C GLN A 10 -3.87 -11.97 4.19
N THR A 11 -2.54 -11.87 4.34
CA THR A 11 -1.91 -12.00 5.63
C THR A 11 -2.62 -10.97 6.46
N ALA A 12 -3.51 -11.42 7.34
CA ALA A 12 -4.14 -10.53 8.29
C ALA A 12 -2.97 -9.81 8.96
N PHE A 13 -2.90 -8.49 8.80
CA PHE A 13 -1.80 -7.69 9.31
C PHE A 13 -1.93 -7.59 10.83
N VAL A 14 -1.69 -8.71 11.52
CA VAL A 14 -1.86 -8.85 12.96
C VAL A 14 -0.90 -7.90 13.65
N GLY A 15 -1.46 -7.02 14.50
CA GLY A 15 -0.67 -6.04 15.24
C GLY A 15 -0.29 -4.79 14.45
N VAL A 16 -0.75 -4.63 13.20
CA VAL A 16 -0.68 -3.35 12.50
C VAL A 16 -1.77 -2.43 13.03
N ARG A 17 -1.36 -1.21 13.41
CA ARG A 17 -2.22 -0.15 13.97
C ARG A 17 -2.55 0.93 12.95
N GLY A 18 -1.67 1.14 11.99
CA GLY A 18 -1.81 2.12 10.93
C GLY A 18 -2.99 1.83 10.01
N THR A 19 -3.32 2.81 9.18
CA THR A 19 -4.48 2.71 8.30
C THR A 19 -4.08 2.03 7.01
N ILE A 20 -4.80 0.97 6.64
CA ILE A 20 -4.68 0.31 5.33
C ILE A 20 -5.95 0.62 4.54
N ARG A 21 -5.79 1.22 3.36
CA ARG A 21 -6.87 1.48 2.41
C ARG A 21 -6.64 0.65 1.16
N CYS A 22 -7.69 -0.01 0.67
CA CYS A 22 -7.66 -0.74 -0.58
C CYS A 22 -8.25 0.13 -1.70
N HIS A 23 -7.69 0.05 -2.90
CA HIS A 23 -8.12 0.84 -4.06
C HIS A 23 -8.10 2.36 -3.82
N GLU A 24 -7.13 2.85 -3.06
CA GLU A 24 -7.01 4.25 -2.68
C GLU A 24 -6.62 5.13 -3.89
N PRO A 25 -7.41 6.16 -4.27
CA PRO A 25 -7.07 7.03 -5.40
C PRO A 25 -5.81 7.86 -5.13
N MET A 26 -4.75 7.66 -5.94
CA MET A 26 -3.50 8.40 -5.77
C MET A 26 -3.65 9.90 -6.10
N ALA A 27 -4.69 10.30 -6.83
CA ALA A 27 -5.07 11.69 -7.00
C ALA A 27 -5.27 12.46 -5.67
N ASN A 28 -5.62 11.77 -4.57
CA ASN A 28 -5.72 12.39 -3.26
C ASN A 28 -4.36 12.76 -2.66
N HIS A 29 -3.30 12.06 -3.08
CA HIS A 29 -1.97 12.04 -2.45
C HIS A 29 -0.86 12.64 -3.31
N THR A 30 -1.17 13.11 -4.51
CA THR A 30 -0.21 13.81 -5.41
C THR A 30 -0.54 15.28 -5.54
N SER A 31 0.47 16.15 -5.71
CA SER A 31 0.24 17.59 -5.90
C SER A 31 -0.45 17.90 -7.24
N TRP A 32 -0.31 17.01 -8.22
CA TRP A 32 -0.94 17.14 -9.54
C TRP A 32 -2.41 16.70 -9.54
N LYS A 33 -2.90 16.13 -8.42
CA LYS A 33 -4.28 15.64 -8.28
C LYS A 33 -4.71 14.67 -9.37
N VAL A 34 -3.76 13.85 -9.82
CA VAL A 34 -3.94 12.75 -10.77
C VAL A 34 -3.35 11.46 -10.21
N GLY A 35 -3.78 10.33 -10.75
CA GLY A 35 -3.28 9.01 -10.38
C GLY A 35 -4.40 8.01 -10.14
N GLY A 36 -4.21 6.81 -10.66
CA GLY A 36 -5.13 5.69 -10.49
C GLY A 36 -5.18 5.14 -9.05
N PRO A 37 -5.99 4.10 -8.81
CA PRO A 37 -6.11 3.48 -7.50
C PRO A 37 -4.86 2.65 -7.16
N ALA A 38 -4.24 2.94 -6.02
CA ALA A 38 -3.27 2.04 -5.41
C ALA A 38 -4.00 0.81 -4.87
N ARG A 39 -3.49 -0.39 -5.18
CA ARG A 39 -4.07 -1.64 -4.66
C ARG A 39 -4.16 -1.63 -3.13
N TYR A 40 -3.06 -1.22 -2.49
CA TYR A 40 -2.96 -1.00 -1.05
C TYR A 40 -2.25 0.34 -0.79
N PHE A 41 -2.80 1.13 0.12
CA PHE A 41 -2.21 2.35 0.63
C PHE A 41 -2.11 2.24 2.15
N PHE A 42 -0.89 2.31 2.67
CA PHE A 42 -0.64 2.11 4.09
C PHE A 42 0.00 3.34 4.71
N GLU A 43 -0.64 3.86 5.76
CA GLU A 43 -0.14 4.96 6.59
C GLU A 43 0.24 4.42 7.97
N PRO A 44 1.54 4.19 8.24
CA PRO A 44 1.98 3.68 9.52
C PRO A 44 1.83 4.73 10.62
N CYS A 45 1.47 4.31 11.84
CA CYS A 45 1.48 5.20 13.00
C CYS A 45 2.92 5.60 13.41
N ASP A 46 3.87 4.70 13.20
CA ASP A 46 5.28 4.88 13.57
C ASP A 46 6.18 3.82 12.89
N ARG A 47 7.48 3.87 13.18
CA ARG A 47 8.48 2.92 12.63
C ARG A 47 8.21 1.46 13.01
N GLN A 48 7.72 1.22 14.23
CA GLN A 48 7.47 -0.15 14.67
C GLN A 48 6.27 -0.73 13.91
N ASP A 49 5.26 0.08 13.67
CA ASP A 49 4.09 -0.27 12.88
C ASP A 49 4.46 -0.60 11.42
N LEU A 50 5.30 0.23 10.80
CA LEU A 50 5.85 -0.05 9.47
C LEU A 50 6.62 -1.37 9.41
N SER A 51 7.44 -1.65 10.42
CA SER A 51 8.18 -2.92 10.50
C SER A 51 7.23 -4.12 10.62
N THR A 52 6.17 -4.01 11.41
CA THR A 52 5.16 -5.06 11.56
C THR A 52 4.42 -5.29 10.23
N PHE A 53 4.01 -4.23 9.54
CA PHE A 53 3.36 -4.33 8.24
C PHE A 53 4.24 -5.04 7.20
N LEU A 54 5.49 -4.60 7.05
CA LEU A 54 6.41 -5.18 6.06
C LEU A 54 6.78 -6.64 6.35
N LYS A 55 6.78 -7.07 7.62
CA LYS A 55 6.99 -8.48 7.98
C LYS A 55 5.81 -9.37 7.56
N GLY A 56 4.60 -8.83 7.55
CA GLY A 56 3.39 -9.55 7.12
C GLY A 56 3.12 -9.48 5.63
N LEU A 57 3.76 -8.54 4.92
CA LEU A 57 3.58 -8.33 3.49
C LEU A 57 4.23 -9.47 2.70
N ASP A 58 3.52 -9.99 1.70
CA ASP A 58 4.11 -10.91 0.74
C ASP A 58 5.31 -10.24 0.05
N PRO A 59 6.52 -10.84 0.09
CA PRO A 59 7.73 -10.23 -0.46
C PRO A 59 7.69 -10.01 -1.97
N THR A 60 6.74 -10.62 -2.69
CA THR A 60 6.52 -10.41 -4.13
C THR A 60 5.74 -9.13 -4.43
N VAL A 61 5.11 -8.50 -3.43
CA VAL A 61 4.38 -7.25 -3.60
C VAL A 61 5.36 -6.08 -3.65
N PRO A 62 5.43 -5.31 -4.75
CA PRO A 62 6.33 -4.16 -4.83
C PRO A 62 5.88 -3.04 -3.88
N VAL A 63 6.84 -2.41 -3.23
CA VAL A 63 6.62 -1.29 -2.30
C VAL A 63 7.11 0.01 -2.92
N LEU A 64 6.24 1.02 -2.94
CA LEU A 64 6.58 2.39 -3.30
C LEU A 64 6.58 3.26 -2.04
N TRP A 65 7.69 3.91 -1.75
CA TRP A 65 7.79 4.90 -0.68
C TRP A 65 7.24 6.24 -1.16
N LEU A 66 6.26 6.78 -0.42
CA LEU A 66 5.59 8.02 -0.76
C LEU A 66 5.80 9.07 0.34
N GLY A 67 6.24 10.25 -0.07
CA GLY A 67 6.21 11.46 0.77
C GLY A 67 4.92 12.24 0.56
N LEU A 68 5.02 13.54 0.26
CA LEU A 68 3.85 14.40 -0.04
C LEU A 68 3.36 14.31 -1.49
N GLY A 69 3.98 13.47 -2.33
CA GLY A 69 3.60 13.31 -3.74
C GLY A 69 3.79 14.55 -4.63
N SER A 70 4.73 15.44 -4.28
CA SER A 70 4.98 16.68 -5.04
C SER A 70 5.74 16.49 -6.35
N ASN A 71 6.40 15.35 -6.50
CA ASN A 71 7.18 14.98 -7.69
C ASN A 71 6.86 13.56 -8.15
N LEU A 72 5.58 13.20 -8.13
CA LEU A 72 5.10 11.89 -8.58
C LEU A 72 4.01 12.06 -9.63
N LEU A 73 4.19 11.40 -10.77
CA LEU A 73 3.17 11.18 -11.79
C LEU A 73 2.82 9.69 -11.77
N VAL A 74 1.55 9.40 -11.48
CA VAL A 74 1.00 8.04 -11.33
C VAL A 74 -0.02 7.78 -12.42
#